data_AF-V4NSY4-F1
#
_entry.id   AF-V4NSY4-F1
#
_cell.length_a   1.000
_cell.length_b   1.000
_cell.length_c   1.000
_cell.angle_alpha   90.00
_cell.angle_beta   90.00
_cell.angle_gamma   90.00
#
_symmetry.space_group_name_H-M   'P 1'
#
loop_
_entity.id
_entity.type
_entity.pdbx_description
1 polymer ?
#
loop_
_entity_poly.entity_id
_entity_poly.type
_entity_poly.pdbx_seq_one_letter_code
_entity_poly.pdbx_strand_id
1 'polypeptide(L)'
;MAKSSKLADVRACIVGLSGTALTVEEQRFFSENAPLGFILFRRNIETPAQTKALVTALKGCVRHNPLILIDQEGGRVRRLKPPHWPDYPPAARFAEVCNDPSEQREMVRLGARLMANDLYELGINVDCVPVLDVPQPGAHDIIGDRAYGLTADDVAVMGRAACEGLLAGGVLPVIKHIPGHGRAGADSHTDLPRVETDLEELLKVDFYPFQVNADMPIAMTAHVLYSAIDRRNTATTSKKCIKMIRDVIGFDGLLICDDLSMNALSGDLNHRARASLKAGCDVLLHCNGQMDQMKAVLSETPKLRRSARRRAEACFRRLLSIPEPLDVPDARARFNVVLARGAPLEVKLDPTEVLAGAPAAIEQA
;
A
#
# COMPACT_ATOMS: atom_id res chain seq x y z
N MET A 1 6.53 36.49 -3.86
CA MET A 1 6.70 35.42 -4.87
C MET A 1 7.96 34.61 -4.54
N ALA A 2 7.88 33.47 -3.84
CA ALA A 2 8.97 32.48 -3.70
C ALA A 2 8.55 31.24 -2.86
N LYS A 3 7.54 30.47 -3.27
CA LYS A 3 7.27 29.12 -2.71
C LYS A 3 6.74 28.09 -3.74
N SER A 4 6.79 28.41 -5.04
CA SER A 4 6.22 27.55 -6.11
C SER A 4 7.27 26.72 -6.88
N SER A 5 8.40 26.33 -6.29
CA SER A 5 9.46 25.62 -7.05
C SER A 5 9.82 24.21 -6.59
N LYS A 6 9.35 23.71 -5.43
CA LYS A 6 9.91 22.45 -4.86
C LYS A 6 9.60 21.17 -5.66
N LEU A 7 8.50 21.13 -6.43
CA LEU A 7 8.14 19.96 -7.25
C LEU A 7 8.13 20.24 -8.76
N ALA A 8 8.60 21.42 -9.21
CA ALA A 8 8.53 21.80 -10.62
C ALA A 8 9.36 20.87 -11.53
N ASP A 9 10.47 20.37 -11.00
CA ASP A 9 11.41 19.51 -11.72
C ASP A 9 11.24 18.02 -11.42
N VAL A 10 10.29 17.66 -10.56
CA VAL A 10 10.05 16.28 -10.12
C VAL A 10 9.28 15.50 -11.18
N ARG A 11 9.75 14.30 -11.51
CA ARG A 11 9.05 13.39 -12.42
C ARG A 11 7.84 12.73 -11.74
N ALA A 12 6.77 12.58 -12.52
CA ALA A 12 5.51 11.96 -12.10
C ALA A 12 5.61 10.42 -12.01
N CYS A 13 6.62 9.91 -11.31
CA CYS A 13 6.80 8.48 -11.08
C CYS A 13 7.26 8.16 -9.65
N ILE A 14 6.93 6.96 -9.22
CA ILE A 14 7.49 6.27 -8.06
C ILE A 14 8.17 5.01 -8.59
N VAL A 15 9.40 4.77 -8.16
CA VAL A 15 10.22 3.66 -8.66
C VAL A 15 10.72 2.76 -7.54
N GLY A 16 10.78 1.46 -7.82
CA GLY A 16 11.45 0.49 -6.98
C GLY A 16 12.96 0.48 -7.20
N LEU A 17 13.63 -0.34 -6.41
CA LEU A 17 15.08 -0.49 -6.39
C LEU A 17 15.48 -1.97 -6.25
N SER A 18 16.70 -2.27 -6.69
CA SER A 18 17.17 -3.63 -6.93
C SER A 18 17.45 -4.42 -5.63
N GLY A 19 18.05 -3.78 -4.62
CA GLY A 19 18.51 -4.47 -3.41
C GLY A 19 18.52 -3.62 -2.13
N THR A 20 19.36 -4.02 -1.18
CA THR A 20 19.44 -3.45 0.18
C THR A 20 20.35 -2.22 0.29
N ALA A 21 21.05 -1.88 -0.79
CA ALA A 21 21.83 -0.66 -0.94
C ALA A 21 21.66 -0.14 -2.37
N LEU A 22 21.86 1.17 -2.55
CA LEU A 22 21.82 1.77 -3.88
C LEU A 22 23.11 1.50 -4.64
N THR A 23 22.97 1.00 -5.86
CA THR A 23 24.05 0.95 -6.83
C THR A 23 24.45 2.35 -7.30
N VAL A 24 25.67 2.51 -7.82
CA VAL A 24 26.12 3.78 -8.43
C VAL A 24 25.21 4.19 -9.59
N GLU A 25 24.72 3.22 -10.37
CA GLU A 25 23.80 3.49 -11.48
C GLU A 25 22.46 4.02 -10.99
N GLU A 26 21.86 3.40 -9.94
CA GLU A 26 20.62 3.90 -9.33
C GLU A 26 20.78 5.30 -8.76
N GLN A 27 21.87 5.58 -8.03
CA GLN A 27 22.12 6.92 -7.47
C GLN A 27 22.18 7.98 -8.57
N ARG A 28 22.92 7.70 -9.65
CA ARG A 28 22.99 8.59 -10.81
C ARG A 28 21.63 8.75 -11.48
N PHE A 29 20.96 7.64 -11.76
CA PHE A 29 19.67 7.64 -12.45
C PHE A 29 18.60 8.41 -11.67
N PHE A 30 18.51 8.22 -10.36
CA PHE A 30 17.56 8.91 -9.50
C PHE A 30 17.87 10.40 -9.37
N SER A 31 19.13 10.79 -9.25
CA SER A 31 19.52 12.21 -9.17
C SER A 31 19.28 12.98 -10.47
N GLU A 32 19.51 12.35 -11.62
CA GLU A 32 19.25 12.95 -12.94
C GLU A 32 17.75 13.06 -13.27
N ASN A 33 16.92 12.16 -12.74
CA ASN A 33 15.50 12.07 -13.10
C ASN A 33 14.52 12.55 -12.02
N ALA A 34 14.95 12.70 -10.77
CA ALA A 34 14.17 13.20 -9.64
C ALA A 34 12.74 12.60 -9.56
N PRO A 35 12.58 11.28 -9.35
CA PRO A 35 11.27 10.66 -9.17
C PRO A 35 10.54 11.25 -7.95
N LEU A 36 9.21 11.28 -7.98
CA LEU A 36 8.39 11.78 -6.87
C LEU A 36 8.62 10.96 -5.58
N GLY A 37 8.86 9.66 -5.74
CA GLY A 37 9.09 8.77 -4.62
C GLY A 37 9.74 7.45 -5.01
N PHE A 38 9.89 6.60 -4.00
CA PHE A 38 10.44 5.27 -4.09
C PHE A 38 9.54 4.28 -3.37
N ILE A 39 9.48 3.03 -3.82
CA ILE A 39 8.74 1.96 -3.15
C ILE A 39 9.68 0.84 -2.71
N LEU A 40 9.58 0.44 -1.44
CA LEU A 40 10.38 -0.62 -0.84
C LEU A 40 9.63 -1.96 -0.87
N PHE A 41 10.37 -3.01 -1.18
CA PHE A 41 9.91 -4.40 -1.16
C PHE A 41 10.74 -5.21 -0.17
N ARG A 42 10.34 -6.46 0.06
CA ARG A 42 11.07 -7.39 0.94
C ARG A 42 12.56 -7.51 0.59
N ARG A 43 12.90 -7.48 -0.70
CA ARG A 43 14.29 -7.54 -1.20
C ARG A 43 15.17 -6.35 -0.80
N ASN A 44 14.58 -5.28 -0.24
CA ASN A 44 15.28 -4.07 0.17
C ASN A 44 15.48 -3.99 1.69
N ILE A 45 14.97 -4.98 2.44
CA ILE A 45 14.81 -4.93 3.90
C ILE A 45 15.53 -6.13 4.53
N GLU A 46 16.56 -5.85 5.32
CA GLU A 46 17.28 -6.83 6.15
C GLU A 46 17.13 -6.52 7.64
N THR A 47 17.65 -5.37 8.08
CA THR A 47 17.63 -4.95 9.49
C THR A 47 17.13 -3.51 9.61
N PRO A 48 16.67 -3.07 10.81
CA PRO A 48 16.27 -1.67 11.02
C PRO A 48 17.36 -0.67 10.65
N ALA A 49 18.62 -0.94 11.02
CA ALA A 49 19.74 -0.06 10.72
C ALA A 49 20.03 0.03 9.21
N GLN A 50 20.06 -1.12 8.51
CA GLN A 50 20.25 -1.16 7.05
C GLN A 50 19.11 -0.45 6.33
N THR A 51 17.86 -0.71 6.72
CA THR A 51 16.69 -0.12 6.06
C THR A 51 16.67 1.40 6.25
N LYS A 52 16.99 1.90 7.44
CA LYS A 52 17.10 3.35 7.71
C LYS A 52 18.22 4.01 6.91
N ALA A 53 19.36 3.33 6.75
CA ALA A 53 20.46 3.80 5.91
C ALA A 53 20.04 3.87 4.43
N LEU A 54 19.34 2.86 3.92
CA LEU A 54 18.80 2.84 2.55
C LEU A 54 17.81 3.99 2.31
N VAL A 55 16.86 4.20 3.22
CA VAL A 55 15.90 5.32 3.14
C VAL A 55 16.62 6.67 3.16
N THR A 56 17.67 6.80 3.97
CA THR A 56 18.49 8.02 4.02
C THR A 56 19.21 8.26 2.70
N ALA A 57 19.80 7.21 2.11
CA ALA A 57 20.47 7.31 0.81
C ALA A 57 19.50 7.70 -0.32
N LEU A 58 18.29 7.13 -0.33
CA LEU A 58 17.23 7.49 -1.28
C LEU A 58 16.84 8.96 -1.18
N LYS A 59 16.64 9.47 0.05
CA LYS A 59 16.36 10.89 0.29
C LYS A 59 17.50 11.78 -0.18
N GLY A 60 18.76 11.33 -0.04
CA GLY A 60 19.94 12.04 -0.53
C GLY A 60 20.09 12.08 -2.06
N CYS A 61 19.42 11.17 -2.79
CA CYS A 61 19.49 11.15 -4.25
C CYS A 61 18.67 12.26 -4.93
N VAL A 62 17.72 12.87 -4.23
CA VAL A 62 16.79 13.85 -4.82
C VAL A 62 16.77 15.16 -4.01
N ARG A 63 16.44 16.27 -4.66
CA ARG A 63 16.46 17.61 -4.02
C ARG A 63 15.18 17.97 -3.27
N HIS A 64 14.12 17.18 -3.45
CA HIS A 64 12.86 17.30 -2.70
C HIS A 64 12.81 16.26 -1.58
N ASN A 65 11.79 16.31 -0.72
CA ASN A 65 11.50 15.22 0.21
C ASN A 65 10.67 14.16 -0.54
N PRO A 66 11.22 12.99 -0.89
CA PRO A 66 10.47 11.98 -1.65
C PRO A 66 9.39 11.33 -0.82
N LEU A 67 8.37 10.80 -1.50
CA LEU A 67 7.49 9.78 -0.93
C LEU A 67 8.27 8.46 -0.84
N ILE A 68 8.28 7.81 0.31
CA ILE A 68 8.88 6.50 0.55
C ILE A 68 7.73 5.56 0.90
N LEU A 69 7.39 4.69 -0.05
CA LEU A 69 6.26 3.78 -0.02
C LEU A 69 6.70 2.37 0.43
N ILE A 70 5.74 1.63 0.96
CA ILE A 70 5.84 0.21 1.26
C ILE A 70 4.42 -0.40 1.15
N ASP A 71 4.31 -1.72 0.97
CA ASP A 71 3.05 -2.44 1.25
C ASP A 71 3.18 -3.19 2.59
N GLN A 72 2.78 -2.57 3.69
CA GLN A 72 2.80 -3.18 5.00
C GLN A 72 1.35 -3.43 5.48
N GLU A 73 0.58 -4.26 4.78
CA GLU A 73 -0.84 -4.49 5.14
C GLU A 73 -1.02 -5.32 6.42
N GLY A 74 -0.09 -6.27 6.66
CA GLY A 74 -0.27 -7.35 7.63
C GLY A 74 -0.64 -8.67 6.93
N GLY A 75 -0.63 -9.77 7.68
CA GLY A 75 -0.86 -11.10 7.12
C GLY A 75 0.11 -11.39 5.97
N ARG A 76 -0.34 -11.96 4.86
CA ARG A 76 0.54 -12.34 3.75
C ARG A 76 1.26 -11.17 3.05
N VAL A 77 0.70 -9.95 3.08
CA VAL A 77 1.31 -8.75 2.47
C VAL A 77 2.00 -7.91 3.54
N ARG A 78 3.23 -8.31 3.87
CA ARG A 78 4.07 -7.60 4.85
C ARG A 78 5.54 -7.67 4.45
N ARG A 79 6.23 -6.53 4.42
CA ARG A 79 7.66 -6.47 4.06
C ARG A 79 8.54 -6.44 5.31
N LEU A 80 8.12 -5.68 6.32
CA LEU A 80 8.64 -5.73 7.69
C LEU A 80 8.06 -6.96 8.39
N LYS A 81 8.93 -7.79 8.97
CA LYS A 81 8.60 -9.08 9.59
C LYS A 81 9.41 -9.32 10.87
N PRO A 82 8.99 -10.25 11.73
CA PRO A 82 9.84 -10.78 12.78
C PRO A 82 11.21 -11.26 12.26
N PRO A 83 12.26 -11.22 13.11
CA PRO A 83 12.24 -10.84 14.52
C PRO A 83 12.34 -9.33 14.78
N HIS A 84 12.58 -8.52 13.74
CA HIS A 84 12.85 -7.09 13.92
C HIS A 84 11.60 -6.23 14.09
N TRP A 85 10.46 -6.68 13.57
CA TRP A 85 9.18 -5.97 13.63
C TRP A 85 8.04 -6.90 14.04
N PRO A 86 6.93 -6.35 14.57
CA PRO A 86 5.74 -7.13 14.90
C PRO A 86 5.18 -7.88 13.68
N ASP A 87 4.53 -9.01 13.95
CA ASP A 87 3.75 -9.71 12.94
C ASP A 87 2.29 -9.20 12.98
N TYR A 88 2.00 -8.17 12.20
CA TYR A 88 0.65 -7.62 12.08
C TYR A 88 -0.28 -8.64 11.41
N PRO A 89 -1.51 -8.84 11.92
CA PRO A 89 -2.44 -9.82 11.36
C PRO A 89 -3.01 -9.35 10.01
N PRO A 90 -3.60 -10.25 9.21
CA PRO A 90 -4.42 -9.84 8.07
C PRO A 90 -5.64 -9.02 8.53
N ALA A 91 -6.19 -8.19 7.65
CA ALA A 91 -7.31 -7.29 7.98
C ALA A 91 -8.57 -8.04 8.44
N ALA A 92 -8.86 -9.20 7.85
CA ALA A 92 -10.01 -10.03 8.24
C ALA A 92 -9.98 -10.45 9.72
N ARG A 93 -8.77 -10.56 10.31
CA ARG A 93 -8.59 -10.98 11.69
C ARG A 93 -9.29 -10.05 12.69
N PHE A 94 -9.40 -8.75 12.38
CA PHE A 94 -10.04 -7.79 13.28
C PHE A 94 -11.52 -8.11 13.50
N ALA A 95 -12.23 -8.57 12.47
CA ALA A 95 -13.63 -8.98 12.57
C ALA A 95 -13.81 -10.27 13.39
N GLU A 96 -12.80 -11.15 13.43
CA GLU A 96 -12.84 -12.42 14.16
C GLU A 96 -12.63 -12.27 15.67
N VAL A 97 -11.87 -11.25 16.10
CA VAL A 97 -11.43 -11.10 17.51
C VAL A 97 -12.15 -10.02 18.28
N CYS A 98 -12.84 -9.12 17.59
CA CYS A 98 -13.56 -8.03 18.22
C CYS A 98 -15.03 -8.42 18.42
N ASN A 99 -15.59 -8.06 19.57
CA ASN A 99 -16.95 -8.46 19.95
C ASN A 99 -18.02 -7.53 19.37
N ASP A 100 -17.66 -6.30 19.03
CA ASP A 100 -18.56 -5.30 18.48
C ASP A 100 -17.87 -4.36 17.46
N PRO A 101 -18.65 -3.65 16.63
CA PRO A 101 -18.10 -2.77 15.58
C PRO A 101 -17.24 -1.61 16.11
N SER A 102 -17.48 -1.13 17.33
CA SER A 102 -16.71 -0.02 17.91
C SER A 102 -15.32 -0.50 18.33
N GLU A 103 -15.23 -1.64 19.01
CA GLU A 103 -13.97 -2.29 19.37
C GLU A 103 -13.16 -2.63 18.11
N GLN A 104 -13.81 -3.17 17.07
CA GLN A 104 -13.16 -3.46 15.79
C GLN A 104 -12.55 -2.20 15.17
N ARG A 105 -13.33 -1.11 15.08
CA ARG A 105 -12.85 0.17 14.55
C ARG A 105 -11.66 0.70 15.35
N GLU A 106 -11.72 0.62 16.68
CA GLU A 106 -10.62 1.05 17.55
C GLU A 106 -9.36 0.22 17.32
N MET A 107 -9.48 -1.11 17.25
CA MET A 107 -8.34 -2.00 17.04
C MET A 107 -7.72 -1.86 15.65
N VAL A 108 -8.53 -1.63 14.62
CA VAL A 108 -8.03 -1.33 13.27
C VAL A 108 -7.24 -0.02 13.27
N ARG A 109 -7.78 1.05 13.89
CA ARG A 109 -7.06 2.32 14.03
C ARG A 109 -5.77 2.16 14.84
N LEU A 110 -5.81 1.43 15.96
CA LEU A 110 -4.66 1.22 16.83
C LEU A 110 -3.56 0.42 16.13
N GLY A 111 -3.92 -0.66 15.41
CA GLY A 111 -3.00 -1.46 14.62
C GLY A 111 -2.30 -0.64 13.53
N ALA A 112 -3.08 0.16 12.77
CA ALA A 112 -2.52 1.07 11.78
C ALA A 112 -1.65 2.17 12.41
N ARG A 113 -2.00 2.66 13.61
CA ARG A 113 -1.20 3.65 14.33
C ARG A 113 0.14 3.08 14.82
N LEU A 114 0.16 1.84 15.29
CA LEU A 114 1.38 1.11 15.65
C LEU A 114 2.26 0.83 14.44
N MET A 115 1.65 0.38 13.34
CA MET A 115 2.33 0.17 12.06
C MET A 115 2.97 1.46 11.55
N ALA A 116 2.25 2.59 11.61
CA ALA A 116 2.80 3.88 11.25
C ALA A 116 3.97 4.30 12.14
N ASN A 117 3.97 3.96 13.44
CA ASN A 117 5.12 4.20 14.32
C ASN A 117 6.36 3.47 13.78
N ASP A 118 6.23 2.18 13.50
CA ASP A 118 7.34 1.34 13.03
C ASP A 118 7.88 1.83 11.66
N LEU A 119 7.01 2.30 10.78
CA LEU A 119 7.38 2.87 9.48
C LEU A 119 8.05 4.25 9.61
N TYR A 120 7.51 5.11 10.45
CA TYR A 120 8.02 6.46 10.68
C TYR A 120 9.45 6.44 11.23
N GLU A 121 9.78 5.50 12.11
CA GLU A 121 11.14 5.31 12.66
C GLU A 121 12.21 5.00 11.59
N LEU A 122 11.79 4.35 10.50
CA LEU A 122 12.62 4.04 9.33
C LEU A 122 12.67 5.21 8.32
N GLY A 123 11.82 6.23 8.51
CA GLY A 123 11.66 7.35 7.59
C GLY A 123 10.77 7.05 6.38
N ILE A 124 10.02 5.95 6.42
CA ILE A 124 8.95 5.60 5.47
C ILE A 124 7.74 6.46 5.79
N ASN A 125 7.14 7.11 4.79
CA ASN A 125 6.11 8.14 5.00
C ASN A 125 4.84 7.91 4.18
N VAL A 126 4.76 6.81 3.44
CA VAL A 126 3.56 6.34 2.76
C VAL A 126 3.47 4.83 2.94
N ASP A 127 2.28 4.34 3.26
CA ASP A 127 1.99 2.91 3.26
C ASP A 127 0.82 2.64 2.32
N CYS A 128 0.97 1.61 1.49
CA CYS A 128 -0.01 1.20 0.51
C CYS A 128 -1.13 0.39 1.17
N VAL A 129 -1.81 0.98 2.15
CA VAL A 129 -2.93 0.41 2.93
C VAL A 129 -3.84 1.60 3.30
N PRO A 130 -5.17 1.42 3.42
CA PRO A 130 -5.95 0.18 3.43
C PRO A 130 -6.35 -0.38 2.06
N VAL A 131 -6.59 -1.70 2.04
CA VAL A 131 -7.39 -2.36 1.01
C VAL A 131 -8.86 -2.06 1.28
N LEU A 132 -9.53 -1.41 0.32
CA LEU A 132 -10.96 -1.07 0.35
C LEU A 132 -11.79 -1.96 -0.59
N ASP A 133 -11.22 -3.08 -1.02
CA ASP A 133 -11.89 -4.05 -1.88
C ASP A 133 -12.90 -4.88 -1.06
N VAL A 134 -14.10 -5.08 -1.59
CA VAL A 134 -15.18 -5.86 -0.94
C VAL A 134 -15.26 -7.24 -1.59
N PRO A 135 -14.78 -8.32 -0.95
CA PRO A 135 -14.83 -9.66 -1.52
C PRO A 135 -16.28 -10.09 -1.81
N GLN A 136 -16.48 -10.78 -2.93
CA GLN A 136 -17.79 -11.33 -3.31
C GLN A 136 -17.72 -12.85 -3.46
N PRO A 137 -18.84 -13.57 -3.26
CA PRO A 137 -18.87 -15.01 -3.46
C PRO A 137 -18.37 -15.39 -4.87
N GLY A 138 -17.42 -16.33 -4.93
CA GLY A 138 -16.81 -16.80 -6.19
C GLY A 138 -15.68 -15.91 -6.74
N ALA A 139 -15.32 -14.82 -6.07
CA ALA A 139 -14.15 -14.02 -6.43
C ALA A 139 -12.84 -14.76 -6.11
N HIS A 140 -11.75 -14.36 -6.77
CA HIS A 140 -10.42 -14.89 -6.53
C HIS A 140 -9.90 -14.49 -5.15
N ASP A 141 -9.10 -15.35 -4.52
CA ASP A 141 -8.48 -15.11 -3.21
C ASP A 141 -7.35 -14.05 -3.23
N ILE A 142 -7.28 -13.21 -4.27
CA ILE A 142 -6.25 -12.15 -4.35
C ILE A 142 -6.52 -11.05 -3.33
N ILE A 143 -7.78 -10.84 -2.96
CA ILE A 143 -8.18 -10.02 -1.82
C ILE A 143 -8.24 -10.89 -0.57
N GLY A 144 -9.18 -11.84 -0.50
CA GLY A 144 -9.23 -12.82 0.60
C GLY A 144 -9.17 -12.16 1.98
N ASP A 145 -8.24 -12.63 2.81
CA ASP A 145 -7.98 -12.15 4.17
C ASP A 145 -7.49 -10.68 4.27
N ARG A 146 -7.16 -10.04 3.15
CA ARG A 146 -6.73 -8.62 3.10
C ARG A 146 -7.89 -7.65 3.22
N ALA A 147 -9.13 -8.08 3.02
CA ALA A 147 -10.30 -7.23 3.19
C ALA A 147 -10.62 -7.02 4.67
N TYR A 148 -11.07 -5.81 5.02
CA TYR A 148 -11.49 -5.49 6.38
C TYR A 148 -12.89 -6.00 6.75
N GLY A 149 -13.65 -6.51 5.77
CA GLY A 149 -15.00 -6.98 5.94
C GLY A 149 -15.57 -7.56 4.65
N LEU A 150 -16.81 -8.05 4.73
CA LEU A 150 -17.53 -8.64 3.60
C LEU A 150 -18.66 -7.75 3.06
N THR A 151 -18.95 -6.64 3.74
CA THR A 151 -19.95 -5.66 3.32
C THR A 151 -19.29 -4.33 2.95
N ALA A 152 -19.95 -3.54 2.11
CA ALA A 152 -19.47 -2.23 1.69
C ALA A 152 -19.30 -1.27 2.87
N ASP A 153 -20.24 -1.29 3.83
CA ASP A 153 -20.18 -0.44 5.03
C ASP A 153 -19.01 -0.84 5.95
N ASP A 154 -18.83 -2.14 6.22
CA ASP A 154 -17.73 -2.59 7.08
C ASP A 154 -16.37 -2.19 6.50
N VAL A 155 -16.17 -2.42 5.20
CA VAL A 155 -14.92 -2.05 4.52
C VAL A 155 -14.72 -0.54 4.50
N ALA A 156 -15.78 0.25 4.30
CA ALA A 156 -15.71 1.71 4.33
C ALA A 156 -15.27 2.23 5.71
N VAL A 157 -15.90 1.73 6.79
CA VAL A 157 -15.66 2.18 8.18
C VAL A 157 -14.29 1.73 8.69
N MET A 158 -13.94 0.46 8.47
CA MET A 158 -12.66 -0.08 8.94
C MET A 158 -11.49 0.46 8.11
N GLY A 159 -11.67 0.59 6.79
CA GLY A 159 -10.71 1.29 5.94
C GLY A 159 -10.45 2.71 6.40
N ARG A 160 -11.50 3.47 6.75
CA ARG A 160 -11.37 4.80 7.34
C ARG A 160 -10.55 4.79 8.64
N ALA A 161 -10.80 3.82 9.52
CA ALA A 161 -10.07 3.68 10.77
C ALA A 161 -8.57 3.42 10.54
N ALA A 162 -8.22 2.58 9.56
CA ALA A 162 -6.83 2.33 9.18
C ALA A 162 -6.15 3.60 8.64
N CYS A 163 -6.82 4.33 7.75
CA CYS A 163 -6.36 5.63 7.26
C CYS A 163 -6.08 6.63 8.39
N GLU A 164 -6.99 6.73 9.36
CA GLU A 164 -6.83 7.62 10.51
C GLU A 164 -5.63 7.24 11.39
N GLY A 165 -5.43 5.94 11.62
CA GLY A 165 -4.29 5.44 12.39
C GLY A 165 -2.95 5.77 11.73
N LEU A 166 -2.87 5.57 10.41
CA LEU A 166 -1.68 5.92 9.62
C LEU A 166 -1.38 7.42 9.68
N LEU A 167 -2.39 8.25 9.40
CA LEU A 167 -2.26 9.70 9.39
C LEU A 167 -1.80 10.23 10.75
N ALA A 168 -2.39 9.73 11.84
CA ALA A 168 -1.99 10.06 13.21
C ALA A 168 -0.52 9.68 13.50
N GLY A 169 -0.01 8.63 12.88
CA GLY A 169 1.40 8.22 12.96
C GLY A 169 2.35 8.94 12.00
N GLY A 170 1.86 9.90 11.22
CA GLY A 170 2.68 10.65 10.25
C GLY A 170 2.96 9.91 8.93
N VAL A 171 2.20 8.84 8.64
CA VAL A 171 2.31 8.05 7.41
C VAL A 171 1.06 8.27 6.56
N LEU A 172 1.22 8.52 5.26
CA LEU A 172 0.08 8.71 4.36
C LEU A 172 -0.50 7.36 3.94
N PRO A 173 -1.83 7.16 4.04
CA PRO A 173 -2.49 5.99 3.49
C PRO A 173 -2.64 6.08 1.97
N VAL A 174 -2.65 4.91 1.32
CA VAL A 174 -3.08 4.75 -0.07
C VAL A 174 -4.27 3.79 -0.09
N ILE A 175 -5.45 4.33 -0.40
CA ILE A 175 -6.64 3.48 -0.57
C ILE A 175 -6.55 2.70 -1.88
N LYS A 176 -6.77 1.38 -1.84
CA LYS A 176 -6.59 0.51 -3.02
C LYS A 176 -7.56 -0.68 -3.04
N HIS A 177 -7.86 -1.28 -4.19
CA HIS A 177 -7.43 -0.87 -5.53
C HIS A 177 -8.61 -0.16 -6.21
N ILE A 178 -8.56 1.17 -6.33
CA ILE A 178 -9.71 1.96 -6.79
C ILE A 178 -10.04 1.65 -8.27
N PRO A 179 -11.31 1.38 -8.66
CA PRO A 179 -12.52 1.51 -7.85
C PRO A 179 -13.04 0.22 -7.19
N GLY A 180 -12.28 -0.89 -7.19
CA GLY A 180 -12.61 -2.09 -6.40
C GLY A 180 -12.22 -3.40 -7.09
N HIS A 181 -11.35 -4.19 -6.48
CA HIS A 181 -10.84 -5.47 -6.99
C HIS A 181 -11.58 -6.69 -6.39
N GLY A 182 -12.48 -6.48 -5.43
CA GLY A 182 -13.11 -7.54 -4.65
C GLY A 182 -13.98 -8.54 -5.43
N ARG A 183 -14.41 -8.18 -6.65
CA ARG A 183 -15.15 -9.05 -7.60
C ARG A 183 -14.29 -9.78 -8.61
N ALA A 184 -12.99 -9.49 -8.67
CA ALA A 184 -12.13 -10.05 -9.71
C ALA A 184 -12.06 -11.58 -9.63
N GLY A 185 -12.35 -12.25 -10.74
CA GLY A 185 -12.23 -13.71 -10.85
C GLY A 185 -10.80 -14.23 -11.07
N ALA A 186 -9.80 -13.34 -11.10
CA ALA A 186 -8.40 -13.71 -11.34
C ALA A 186 -7.43 -12.76 -10.62
N ASP A 187 -6.20 -13.23 -10.40
CA ASP A 187 -5.10 -12.40 -9.92
C ASP A 187 -4.53 -11.54 -11.06
N SER A 188 -4.51 -10.22 -10.87
CA SER A 188 -3.93 -9.26 -11.82
C SER A 188 -2.40 -9.40 -12.01
N HIS A 189 -1.73 -10.17 -11.16
CA HIS A 189 -0.32 -10.53 -11.37
C HIS A 189 -0.13 -11.57 -12.49
N THR A 190 -1.13 -12.41 -12.76
CA THR A 190 -1.05 -13.50 -13.74
C THR A 190 -1.93 -13.27 -14.96
N ASP A 191 -3.16 -12.81 -14.76
CA ASP A 191 -4.19 -12.74 -15.80
C ASP A 191 -4.92 -11.39 -15.76
N LEU A 192 -5.68 -11.07 -16.81
CA LEU A 192 -6.54 -9.88 -16.85
C LEU A 192 -7.87 -10.16 -16.12
N PRO A 193 -8.13 -9.57 -14.94
CA PRO A 193 -9.40 -9.78 -14.26
C PRO A 193 -10.49 -8.95 -14.92
N ARG A 194 -11.64 -9.59 -15.15
CA ARG A 194 -12.83 -8.99 -15.76
C ARG A 194 -14.01 -9.04 -14.79
N VAL A 195 -14.68 -7.90 -14.64
CA VAL A 195 -15.91 -7.76 -13.86
C VAL A 195 -17.06 -7.42 -14.81
N GLU A 196 -18.09 -8.27 -14.80
CA GLU A 196 -19.27 -8.17 -15.68
C GLU A 196 -20.49 -7.54 -15.01
N THR A 197 -20.39 -7.27 -13.70
CA THR A 197 -21.42 -6.61 -12.90
C THR A 197 -21.84 -5.27 -13.49
N ASP A 198 -23.14 -4.96 -13.36
CA ASP A 198 -23.69 -3.69 -13.82
C ASP A 198 -23.18 -2.50 -12.99
N LEU A 199 -23.31 -1.31 -13.56
CA LEU A 199 -22.78 -0.11 -12.93
C LEU A 199 -23.51 0.27 -11.64
N GLU A 200 -24.81 -0.03 -11.54
CA GLU A 200 -25.61 0.33 -10.37
C GLU A 200 -25.16 -0.45 -9.13
N GLU A 201 -24.92 -1.74 -9.28
CA GLU A 201 -24.40 -2.62 -8.25
C GLU A 201 -22.95 -2.27 -7.89
N LEU A 202 -22.10 -2.01 -8.88
CA LEU A 202 -20.72 -1.54 -8.64
C LEU A 202 -20.69 -0.26 -7.80
N LEU A 203 -21.63 0.67 -8.02
CA LEU A 203 -21.73 1.90 -7.25
C LEU A 203 -22.11 1.65 -5.79
N LYS A 204 -23.01 0.70 -5.54
CA LYS A 204 -23.53 0.39 -4.20
C LYS A 204 -22.55 -0.42 -3.35
N VAL A 205 -21.74 -1.27 -3.99
CA VAL A 205 -20.88 -2.22 -3.28
C VAL A 205 -19.40 -1.88 -3.43
N ASP A 206 -18.86 -2.04 -4.63
CA ASP A 206 -17.41 -1.96 -4.87
C ASP A 206 -16.87 -0.53 -4.71
N PHE A 207 -17.61 0.46 -5.23
CA PHE A 207 -17.16 1.84 -5.30
C PHE A 207 -17.46 2.61 -4.01
N TYR A 208 -18.42 2.12 -3.23
CA TYR A 208 -18.92 2.78 -2.03
C TYR A 208 -17.83 3.01 -0.95
N PRO A 209 -16.97 2.03 -0.60
CA PRO A 209 -15.85 2.29 0.32
C PRO A 209 -14.94 3.43 -0.14
N PHE A 210 -14.72 3.55 -1.45
CA PHE A 210 -13.90 4.63 -2.03
C PHE A 210 -14.63 5.97 -2.04
N GLN A 211 -15.96 5.99 -2.19
CA GLN A 211 -16.78 7.21 -2.07
C GLN A 211 -16.70 7.78 -0.65
N VAL A 212 -16.87 6.92 0.36
CA VAL A 212 -16.78 7.32 1.79
C VAL A 212 -15.38 7.84 2.14
N ASN A 213 -14.35 7.30 1.51
CA ASN A 213 -12.94 7.63 1.76
C ASN A 213 -12.32 8.52 0.67
N ALA A 214 -13.12 9.21 -0.14
CA ALA A 214 -12.65 10.02 -1.27
C ALA A 214 -11.77 11.21 -0.86
N ASP A 215 -11.80 11.61 0.42
CA ASP A 215 -10.98 12.68 0.99
C ASP A 215 -9.54 12.24 1.33
N MET A 216 -9.19 10.97 1.11
CA MET A 216 -7.84 10.45 1.34
C MET A 216 -6.79 11.04 0.39
N PRO A 217 -5.52 11.13 0.83
CA PRO A 217 -4.49 11.86 0.08
C PRO A 217 -4.05 11.14 -1.20
N ILE A 218 -4.07 9.81 -1.21
CA ILE A 218 -3.56 8.98 -2.29
C ILE A 218 -4.51 7.79 -2.51
N ALA A 219 -4.72 7.42 -3.78
CA ALA A 219 -5.39 6.18 -4.17
C ALA A 219 -4.59 5.48 -5.27
N MET A 220 -4.65 4.15 -5.31
CA MET A 220 -3.97 3.31 -6.29
C MET A 220 -4.98 2.59 -7.17
N THR A 221 -4.90 2.75 -8.50
CA THR A 221 -5.87 2.18 -9.46
C THR A 221 -5.74 0.67 -9.61
N ALA A 222 -6.86 -0.03 -9.76
CA ALA A 222 -6.88 -1.46 -10.06
C ALA A 222 -6.55 -1.74 -11.54
N HIS A 223 -5.78 -2.81 -11.80
CA HIS A 223 -5.66 -3.40 -13.14
C HIS A 223 -6.83 -4.36 -13.44
N VAL A 224 -8.07 -3.89 -13.26
CA VAL A 224 -9.31 -4.66 -13.47
C VAL A 224 -10.13 -4.02 -14.58
N LEU A 225 -10.70 -4.85 -15.45
CA LEU A 225 -11.59 -4.42 -16.54
C LEU A 225 -13.05 -4.52 -16.10
N TYR A 226 -13.76 -3.38 -16.07
CA TYR A 226 -15.18 -3.30 -15.72
C TYR A 226 -16.00 -3.12 -16.99
N SER A 227 -16.66 -4.20 -17.43
CA SER A 227 -17.32 -4.22 -18.74
C SER A 227 -18.46 -3.20 -18.89
N ALA A 228 -19.11 -2.83 -17.78
CA ALA A 228 -20.13 -1.79 -17.72
C ALA A 228 -19.59 -0.37 -17.99
N ILE A 229 -18.27 -0.14 -17.85
CA ILE A 229 -17.62 1.17 -18.01
C ILE A 229 -16.75 1.19 -19.27
N ASP A 230 -15.81 0.25 -19.37
CA ASP A 230 -14.91 0.08 -20.51
C ASP A 230 -14.64 -1.41 -20.76
N ARG A 231 -15.05 -1.90 -21.93
CA ARG A 231 -14.93 -3.32 -22.30
C ARG A 231 -13.54 -3.73 -22.77
N ARG A 232 -12.60 -2.78 -22.93
CA ARG A 232 -11.28 -3.00 -23.53
C ARG A 232 -10.13 -2.72 -22.58
N ASN A 233 -10.27 -1.72 -21.72
CA ASN A 233 -9.18 -1.23 -20.88
C ASN A 233 -9.45 -1.52 -19.40
N THR A 234 -8.38 -1.78 -18.63
CA THR A 234 -8.45 -1.81 -17.17
C THR A 234 -8.72 -0.40 -16.61
N ALA A 235 -9.10 -0.29 -15.34
CA ALA A 235 -9.31 1.03 -14.73
C ALA A 235 -8.09 1.94 -14.84
N THR A 236 -6.88 1.39 -14.68
CA THR A 236 -5.60 2.09 -14.86
C THR A 236 -5.46 2.76 -16.24
N THR A 237 -5.89 2.12 -17.32
CA THR A 237 -5.69 2.63 -18.71
C THR A 237 -6.99 3.15 -19.35
N SER A 238 -8.10 3.15 -18.61
CA SER A 238 -9.41 3.59 -19.08
C SER A 238 -9.72 5.03 -18.68
N LYS A 239 -9.78 5.94 -19.65
CA LYS A 239 -10.28 7.32 -19.43
C LYS A 239 -11.67 7.35 -18.81
N LYS A 240 -12.53 6.38 -19.14
CA LYS A 240 -13.89 6.29 -18.61
C LYS A 240 -13.87 5.91 -17.14
N CYS A 241 -13.06 4.93 -16.75
CA CYS A 241 -12.91 4.56 -15.34
C CYS A 241 -12.27 5.69 -14.54
N ILE A 242 -11.22 6.35 -15.06
CA ILE A 242 -10.64 7.52 -14.37
C ILE A 242 -11.67 8.64 -14.21
N LYS A 243 -12.52 8.90 -15.23
CA LYS A 243 -13.64 9.86 -15.11
C LYS A 243 -14.62 9.45 -14.02
N MET A 244 -14.97 8.17 -13.90
CA MET A 244 -15.79 7.66 -12.80
C MET A 244 -15.13 7.91 -11.43
N ILE A 245 -13.82 7.64 -11.30
CA ILE A 245 -13.06 7.90 -10.08
C ILE A 245 -13.10 9.38 -9.68
N ARG A 246 -12.93 10.29 -10.65
CA ARG A 246 -12.91 11.74 -10.38
C ARG A 246 -14.30 12.32 -10.15
N ASP A 247 -15.27 11.97 -10.98
CA ASP A 247 -16.54 12.70 -11.05
C ASP A 247 -17.65 12.03 -10.24
N VAL A 248 -17.62 10.69 -10.10
CA VAL A 248 -18.68 9.91 -9.44
C VAL A 248 -18.23 9.40 -8.06
N ILE A 249 -17.01 8.87 -7.95
CA ILE A 249 -16.44 8.53 -6.65
C ILE A 249 -16.03 9.81 -5.89
N GLY A 250 -15.66 10.86 -6.62
CA GLY A 250 -15.31 12.16 -6.04
C GLY A 250 -13.87 12.26 -5.55
N PHE A 251 -12.99 11.33 -5.92
CA PHE A 251 -11.59 11.33 -5.48
C PHE A 251 -10.75 12.39 -6.23
N ASP A 252 -10.43 13.52 -5.57
CA ASP A 252 -9.51 14.54 -6.12
C ASP A 252 -8.06 14.41 -5.62
N GLY A 253 -7.76 13.42 -4.77
CA GLY A 253 -6.40 13.15 -4.28
C GLY A 253 -5.40 12.71 -5.36
N LEU A 254 -4.16 12.45 -4.96
CA LEU A 254 -3.11 11.98 -5.86
C LEU A 254 -3.43 10.55 -6.33
N LEU A 255 -3.68 10.36 -7.63
CA LEU A 255 -4.01 9.05 -8.18
C LEU A 255 -2.75 8.42 -8.78
N ILE A 256 -2.28 7.35 -8.16
CA ILE A 256 -1.17 6.55 -8.67
C ILE A 256 -1.71 5.31 -9.38
N CYS A 257 -1.03 4.81 -10.41
CA CYS A 257 -1.35 3.48 -10.91
C CYS A 257 -0.77 2.40 -10.01
N ASP A 258 -1.37 1.21 -10.01
CA ASP A 258 -0.66 0.00 -9.55
C ASP A 258 0.48 -0.35 -10.52
N ASP A 259 1.35 -1.29 -10.14
CA ASP A 259 2.63 -1.55 -10.82
C ASP A 259 2.45 -1.83 -12.31
N LEU A 260 3.10 -1.02 -13.15
CA LEU A 260 3.06 -1.18 -14.60
C LEU A 260 3.72 -2.47 -15.08
N SER A 261 4.55 -3.12 -14.25
CA SER A 261 5.21 -4.38 -14.60
C SER A 261 4.30 -5.62 -14.48
N MET A 262 3.10 -5.48 -13.90
CA MET A 262 2.12 -6.56 -13.77
C MET A 262 1.54 -7.01 -15.12
N ASN A 263 1.14 -8.28 -15.23
CA ASN A 263 0.74 -8.89 -16.50
C ASN A 263 -0.67 -8.54 -16.96
N ALA A 264 -1.54 -8.02 -16.08
CA ALA A 264 -2.89 -7.60 -16.44
C ALA A 264 -2.96 -6.45 -17.47
N LEU A 265 -1.86 -5.72 -17.70
CA LEU A 265 -1.82 -4.65 -18.69
C LEU A 265 -1.31 -5.15 -20.05
N SER A 266 -1.94 -4.71 -21.13
CA SER A 266 -1.48 -5.02 -22.49
C SER A 266 -0.35 -4.11 -22.96
N GLY A 267 0.48 -4.60 -23.89
CA GLY A 267 1.59 -3.85 -24.50
C GLY A 267 2.86 -3.79 -23.65
N ASP A 268 3.90 -3.16 -24.20
CA ASP A 268 5.17 -2.93 -23.50
C ASP A 268 5.07 -1.82 -22.44
N LEU A 269 6.12 -1.65 -21.63
CA LEU A 269 6.11 -0.66 -20.55
C LEU A 269 5.93 0.77 -21.04
N ASN A 270 6.47 1.14 -22.21
CA ASN A 270 6.26 2.45 -22.83
C ASN A 270 4.77 2.67 -23.16
N HIS A 271 4.12 1.68 -23.76
CA HIS A 271 2.71 1.71 -24.06
C HIS A 271 1.87 1.84 -22.79
N ARG A 272 2.14 1.01 -21.78
CA ARG A 272 1.45 1.02 -20.49
C ARG A 272 1.59 2.38 -19.80
N ALA A 273 2.80 2.93 -19.72
CA ALA A 273 3.07 4.24 -19.14
C ALA A 273 2.28 5.37 -19.83
N ARG A 274 2.35 5.44 -21.18
CA ARG A 274 1.56 6.42 -21.95
C ARG A 274 0.06 6.24 -21.76
N ALA A 275 -0.42 5.00 -21.79
CA ALA A 275 -1.84 4.70 -21.66
C ALA A 275 -2.38 5.14 -20.30
N SER A 276 -1.69 4.85 -19.20
CA SER A 276 -2.08 5.25 -17.85
C SER A 276 -2.09 6.76 -17.65
N LEU A 277 -1.05 7.47 -18.14
CA LEU A 277 -1.02 8.94 -18.10
C LEU A 277 -2.13 9.55 -18.96
N LYS A 278 -2.38 8.99 -20.16
CA LYS A 278 -3.44 9.44 -21.05
C LYS A 278 -4.82 9.16 -20.48
N ALA A 279 -4.99 8.10 -19.68
CA ALA A 279 -6.22 7.79 -18.96
C ALA A 279 -6.51 8.81 -17.86
N GLY A 280 -5.46 9.29 -17.17
CA GLY A 280 -5.52 10.36 -16.19
C GLY A 280 -4.94 10.00 -14.81
N CYS A 281 -4.12 8.94 -14.73
CA CYS A 281 -3.25 8.74 -13.56
C CYS A 281 -2.32 9.95 -13.40
N ASP A 282 -2.14 10.43 -12.18
CA ASP A 282 -1.26 11.56 -11.89
C ASP A 282 0.20 11.13 -11.83
N VAL A 283 0.48 9.90 -11.35
CA VAL A 283 1.82 9.36 -11.10
C VAL A 283 1.86 7.89 -11.51
N LEU A 284 2.96 7.48 -12.16
CA LEU A 284 3.21 6.10 -12.54
C LEU A 284 3.99 5.34 -11.47
N LEU A 285 3.69 4.06 -11.28
CA LEU A 285 4.40 3.18 -10.36
C LEU A 285 5.11 2.07 -11.14
N HIS A 286 6.39 1.86 -10.87
CA HIS A 286 7.18 0.73 -11.36
C HIS A 286 7.97 0.11 -10.21
N CYS A 287 7.71 -1.14 -9.89
CA CYS A 287 8.09 -1.67 -8.57
C CYS A 287 9.34 -2.54 -8.52
N ASN A 288 9.73 -3.22 -9.61
CA ASN A 288 10.69 -4.33 -9.52
C ASN A 288 12.18 -3.92 -9.45
N GLY A 289 12.50 -2.65 -9.70
CA GLY A 289 13.87 -2.12 -9.62
C GLY A 289 14.78 -2.52 -10.79
N GLN A 290 14.25 -3.09 -11.87
CA GLN A 290 15.03 -3.36 -13.07
C GLN A 290 15.29 -2.07 -13.86
N MET A 291 16.57 -1.74 -14.06
CA MET A 291 16.99 -0.45 -14.60
C MET A 291 16.47 -0.19 -16.02
N ASP A 292 16.53 -1.16 -16.92
CA ASP A 292 16.05 -0.99 -18.30
C ASP A 292 14.54 -0.73 -18.35
N GLN A 293 13.79 -1.38 -17.48
CA GLN A 293 12.36 -1.15 -17.33
C GLN A 293 12.06 0.23 -16.74
N MET A 294 12.81 0.67 -15.74
CA MET A 294 12.70 2.03 -15.20
C MET A 294 12.98 3.08 -16.27
N LYS A 295 14.05 2.91 -17.07
CA LYS A 295 14.38 3.78 -18.21
C LYS A 295 13.23 3.84 -19.22
N ALA A 296 12.63 2.68 -19.56
CA ALA A 296 11.48 2.58 -20.45
C ALA A 296 10.27 3.38 -19.92
N VAL A 297 9.88 3.17 -18.67
CA VAL A 297 8.77 3.93 -18.04
C VAL A 297 9.08 5.42 -18.01
N LEU A 298 10.28 5.82 -17.56
CA LEU A 298 10.65 7.22 -17.44
C LEU A 298 10.76 7.95 -18.79
N SER A 299 11.01 7.24 -19.90
CA SER A 299 11.00 7.86 -21.23
C SER A 299 9.63 8.47 -21.59
N GLU A 300 8.54 7.93 -21.01
CA GLU A 300 7.17 8.40 -21.21
C GLU A 300 6.67 9.28 -20.05
N THR A 301 7.36 9.30 -18.91
CA THR A 301 6.93 10.00 -17.69
C THR A 301 7.30 11.48 -17.73
N PRO A 302 6.32 12.40 -17.77
CA PRO A 302 6.59 13.83 -17.70
C PRO A 302 6.95 14.28 -16.29
N LYS A 303 7.47 15.50 -16.18
CA LYS A 303 7.48 16.23 -14.91
C LYS A 303 6.05 16.47 -14.40
N LEU A 304 5.88 16.58 -13.09
CA LEU A 304 4.61 16.95 -12.48
C LEU A 304 4.15 18.32 -12.99
N ARG A 305 2.93 18.38 -13.53
CA ARG A 305 2.33 19.60 -14.09
C ARG A 305 0.85 19.73 -13.69
N ARG A 306 0.34 20.95 -13.73
CA ARG A 306 -1.09 21.28 -13.56
C ARG A 306 -1.75 20.56 -12.37
N SER A 307 -2.80 19.77 -12.62
CA SER A 307 -3.56 19.05 -11.60
C SER A 307 -2.71 18.03 -10.83
N ALA A 308 -1.91 17.22 -11.52
CA ALA A 308 -1.05 16.22 -10.88
C ALA A 308 -0.09 16.88 -9.88
N ARG A 309 0.50 18.02 -10.26
CA ARG A 309 1.34 18.80 -9.35
C ARG A 309 0.56 19.36 -8.16
N ARG A 310 -0.61 19.96 -8.38
CA ARG A 310 -1.48 20.49 -7.30
C ARG A 310 -1.84 19.38 -6.30
N ARG A 311 -2.18 18.20 -6.79
CA ARG A 311 -2.54 17.02 -5.98
C ARG A 311 -1.36 16.46 -5.21
N ALA A 312 -0.18 16.38 -5.83
CA ALA A 312 1.05 16.00 -5.15
C ALA A 312 1.39 16.99 -4.03
N GLU A 313 1.32 18.31 -4.30
CA GLU A 313 1.52 19.34 -3.27
C GLU A 313 0.48 19.25 -2.14
N ALA A 314 -0.78 18.89 -2.45
CA ALA A 314 -1.82 18.65 -1.43
C ALA A 314 -1.56 17.41 -0.59
N CYS A 315 -1.10 16.33 -1.22
CA CYS A 315 -0.66 15.10 -0.56
C CYS A 315 0.49 15.39 0.44
N PHE A 316 1.53 16.12 0.03
CA PHE A 316 2.62 16.48 0.94
C PHE A 316 2.18 17.36 2.12
N ARG A 317 1.13 18.18 1.97
CA ARG A 317 0.58 18.99 3.09
C ARG A 317 -0.11 18.14 4.16
N ARG A 318 -0.43 16.88 3.86
CA ARG A 318 -1.03 15.95 4.83
C ARG A 318 0.00 15.24 5.71
N LEU A 319 1.29 15.30 5.36
CA LEU A 319 2.35 14.75 6.22
C LEU A 319 2.47 15.60 7.50
N LEU A 320 2.36 14.93 8.64
CA LEU A 320 2.64 15.55 9.93
C LEU A 320 4.14 15.70 10.11
N SER A 321 4.57 16.86 10.61
CA SER A 321 5.96 17.07 11.04
C SER A 321 6.26 16.36 12.37
N ILE A 322 5.23 16.13 13.19
CA ILE A 322 5.29 15.46 14.47
C ILE A 322 4.04 14.56 14.57
N PRO A 323 4.19 13.22 14.64
CA PRO A 323 3.07 12.32 14.87
C PRO A 323 2.33 12.61 16.18
N GLU A 324 1.05 12.21 16.27
CA GLU A 324 0.29 12.25 17.53
C GLU A 324 1.02 11.42 18.60
N PRO A 325 1.08 11.84 19.89
CA PRO A 325 1.72 11.06 20.93
C PRO A 325 1.15 9.64 21.06
N LEU A 326 2.01 8.66 21.32
CA LEU A 326 1.63 7.26 21.51
C LEU A 326 2.53 6.61 22.57
N ASP A 327 1.93 6.04 23.61
CA ASP A 327 2.61 5.10 24.50
C ASP A 327 2.69 3.74 23.79
N VAL A 328 3.82 3.48 23.12
CA VAL A 328 3.99 2.29 22.29
C VAL A 328 3.90 0.99 23.11
N PRO A 329 4.55 0.86 24.28
CA PRO A 329 4.37 -0.31 25.14
C PRO A 329 2.91 -0.59 25.53
N ASP A 330 2.17 0.42 26.02
CA ASP A 330 0.76 0.25 26.40
C ASP A 330 -0.11 -0.11 25.19
N ALA A 331 0.04 0.63 24.09
CA ALA A 331 -0.70 0.40 22.85
C ALA A 331 -0.49 -1.04 22.34
N ARG A 332 0.76 -1.54 22.34
CA ARG A 332 1.07 -2.92 21.94
C ARG A 332 0.45 -3.94 22.90
N ALA A 333 0.50 -3.71 24.21
CA ALA A 333 -0.11 -4.60 25.18
C ALA A 333 -1.63 -4.73 24.95
N ARG A 334 -2.33 -3.59 24.80
CA ARG A 334 -3.78 -3.56 24.51
C ARG A 334 -4.11 -4.28 23.20
N PHE A 335 -3.35 -3.99 22.14
CA PHE A 335 -3.51 -4.60 20.83
C PHE A 335 -3.33 -6.12 20.87
N ASN A 336 -2.27 -6.60 21.52
CA ASN A 336 -1.96 -8.03 21.63
C ASN A 336 -3.01 -8.79 22.45
N VAL A 337 -3.56 -8.20 23.51
CA VAL A 337 -4.63 -8.82 24.32
C VAL A 337 -5.86 -9.12 23.45
N VAL A 338 -6.26 -8.19 22.58
CA VAL A 338 -7.41 -8.41 21.70
C VAL A 338 -7.07 -9.43 20.61
N LEU A 339 -5.90 -9.33 19.97
CA LEU A 339 -5.50 -10.27 18.91
C LEU A 339 -5.33 -11.72 19.37
N ALA A 340 -5.00 -11.94 20.66
CA ALA A 340 -4.87 -13.26 21.25
C ALA A 340 -6.22 -13.99 21.45
N ARG A 341 -7.37 -13.31 21.33
CA ARG A 341 -8.68 -13.95 21.48
C ARG A 341 -8.91 -15.01 20.41
N GLY A 342 -9.38 -16.18 20.82
CA GLY A 342 -9.63 -17.30 19.90
C GLY A 342 -8.36 -18.00 19.39
N ALA A 343 -7.15 -17.60 19.83
CA ALA A 343 -5.98 -18.45 19.70
C ALA A 343 -6.17 -19.70 20.58
N PRO A 344 -5.74 -20.89 20.12
CA PRO A 344 -5.69 -22.05 21.01
C PRO A 344 -4.86 -21.67 22.24
N LEU A 345 -5.35 -21.98 23.43
CA LEU A 345 -4.51 -21.94 24.63
C LEU A 345 -3.36 -22.91 24.37
N GLU A 346 -2.14 -22.40 24.13
CA GLU A 346 -0.95 -23.24 24.19
C GLU A 346 -0.96 -23.91 25.57
N VAL A 347 -1.02 -25.24 25.55
CA VAL A 347 -0.94 -26.07 26.73
C VAL A 347 0.32 -25.66 27.47
N LYS A 348 0.16 -25.13 28.69
CA LYS A 348 1.28 -24.88 29.60
C LYS A 348 2.12 -26.15 29.66
N LEU A 349 3.41 -26.03 29.29
CA LEU A 349 4.40 -27.07 29.51
C LEU A 349 4.29 -27.58 30.95
N ASP A 350 4.17 -28.90 31.07
CA ASP A 350 4.11 -29.61 32.33
C ASP A 350 5.36 -29.28 33.17
N PRO A 351 5.23 -28.76 34.41
CA PRO A 351 6.38 -28.47 35.27
C PRO A 351 7.21 -29.70 35.66
N THR A 352 6.80 -30.92 35.28
CA THR A 352 7.48 -32.16 35.68
C THR A 352 8.58 -32.65 34.72
N GLU A 353 8.82 -31.99 33.57
CA GLU A 353 9.94 -32.38 32.68
C GLU A 353 11.32 -31.85 33.10
N VAL A 354 11.42 -31.16 34.23
CA VAL A 354 12.70 -30.94 34.91
C VAL A 354 12.85 -32.04 35.96
N LEU A 355 13.37 -33.21 35.55
CA LEU A 355 14.18 -34.15 36.35
C LEU A 355 14.22 -35.55 35.70
N ALA A 356 15.08 -35.74 34.70
CA ALA A 356 15.66 -37.06 34.42
C ALA A 356 17.00 -36.92 33.67
N GLY A 357 18.08 -36.99 34.46
CA GLY A 357 19.43 -37.52 34.16
C GLY A 357 19.95 -37.62 32.71
N ALA A 358 21.06 -36.90 32.47
CA ALA A 358 22.16 -37.27 31.56
C ALA A 358 22.80 -38.65 31.98
N PRO A 359 23.74 -39.30 31.22
CA PRO A 359 24.61 -38.72 30.18
C PRO A 359 25.05 -39.61 28.98
N ALA A 360 25.82 -38.95 28.09
CA ALA A 360 27.04 -39.41 27.40
C ALA A 360 27.01 -39.83 25.91
N ALA A 361 27.88 -39.11 25.18
CA ALA A 361 28.85 -39.56 24.16
C ALA A 361 28.45 -39.63 22.66
N ILE A 362 29.11 -38.73 21.91
CA ILE A 362 29.94 -38.95 20.69
C ILE A 362 29.31 -39.80 19.56
N GLU A 363 29.13 -39.23 18.35
CA GLU A 363 30.00 -39.48 17.17
C GLU A 363 29.61 -38.60 15.95
N GLN A 364 30.58 -38.44 15.04
CA GLN A 364 30.64 -37.57 13.86
C GLN A 364 29.81 -38.07 12.66
N ALA A 365 29.30 -37.12 11.86
CA ALA A 365 29.37 -37.11 10.38
C ALA A 365 28.97 -35.72 9.85
#